data_AF-A0A080ZM15-F1
#
_entry.id   AF-A0A080ZM15-F1
#
_cell.length_a   1.000
_cell.length_b   1.000
_cell.length_c   1.000
_cell.angle_alpha   90.00
_cell.angle_beta   90.00
_cell.angle_gamma   90.00
#
_symmetry.space_group_name_H-M   'P 1'
#
loop_
_entity.id
_entity.type
_entity.pdbx_description
1 polymer ?
#
loop_
_entity_poly.entity_id
_entity_poly.type
_entity_poly.pdbx_seq_one_letter_code
_entity_poly.pdbx_strand_id
1 'polypeptide(L)'
;MSDVSLMPSQRSQSKFSPKKIASFFFKPYLTEDGDPTGLQVCKACGKTRKHAPKTGYTNLVSHVRTDHPRYEQEMEVLGGHESDLSRAEKEALRPFRQMTSRSRSPEEDPTKLGFADRILKRRKVQAETSAYVMLSAVPPTSNKVERLFSMARMIMRYERNRLSPLVLEMLLFLKINSSYWDVTTVDTVI
;
A
#
# COMPACT_ATOMS: atom_id res chain seq x y z
N MET A 1 -1.63 -37.65 44.10
CA MET A 1 -2.47 -36.70 43.34
C MET A 1 -1.51 -35.77 42.62
N SER A 2 -1.57 -35.79 41.30
CA SER A 2 -0.55 -35.33 40.36
C SER A 2 -0.36 -33.81 40.35
N ASP A 3 0.92 -33.41 40.45
CA ASP A 3 1.46 -32.07 40.21
C ASP A 3 1.04 -31.56 38.81
N VAL A 4 0.24 -30.50 38.77
CA VAL A 4 -0.15 -29.83 37.52
C VAL A 4 1.02 -28.96 37.08
N SER A 5 1.88 -29.55 36.26
CA SER A 5 2.96 -28.84 35.61
C SER A 5 2.38 -27.80 34.63
N LEU A 6 2.35 -26.54 35.06
CA LEU A 6 2.01 -25.38 34.24
C LEU A 6 3.08 -25.21 33.15
N MET A 7 2.84 -25.77 31.97
CA MET A 7 3.70 -25.56 30.81
C MET A 7 3.60 -24.10 30.35
N PRO A 8 4.72 -23.36 30.22
CA PRO A 8 4.69 -22.01 29.66
C PRO A 8 4.24 -22.08 28.21
N SER A 9 3.18 -21.34 27.89
CA SER A 9 2.70 -21.12 26.53
C SER A 9 3.87 -20.68 25.65
N GLN A 10 4.24 -21.50 24.66
CA GLN A 10 5.30 -21.20 23.71
C GLN A 10 4.92 -19.96 22.90
N ARG A 11 5.30 -18.78 23.40
CA ARG A 11 5.18 -17.53 22.67
C ARG A 11 6.24 -17.57 21.57
N SER A 12 5.82 -17.93 20.36
CA SER A 12 6.68 -17.82 19.17
C SER A 12 7.25 -16.41 19.13
N GLN A 13 8.58 -16.31 19.17
CA GLN A 13 9.25 -15.04 19.00
C GLN A 13 9.10 -14.66 17.54
N SER A 14 8.13 -13.78 17.25
CA SER A 14 7.87 -13.27 15.91
C SER A 14 9.13 -12.67 15.32
N LYS A 15 9.46 -12.99 14.05
CA LYS A 15 10.64 -12.44 13.35
C LYS A 15 10.67 -10.90 13.30
N PHE A 16 9.50 -10.28 13.44
CA PHE A 16 9.33 -8.84 13.38
C PHE A 16 9.25 -8.19 14.76
N SER A 17 9.90 -7.03 14.90
CA SER A 17 9.81 -6.25 16.12
C SER A 17 8.38 -5.69 16.30
N PRO A 18 7.91 -5.51 17.55
CA PRO A 18 6.57 -4.97 17.82
C PRO A 18 6.29 -3.63 17.12
N LYS A 19 7.33 -2.79 16.98
CA LYS A 19 7.25 -1.52 16.26
C LYS A 19 7.04 -1.73 14.75
N LYS A 20 7.78 -2.67 14.13
CA LYS A 20 7.62 -2.99 12.70
C LYS A 20 6.21 -3.53 12.40
N ILE A 21 5.71 -4.44 13.26
CA ILE A 21 4.36 -4.99 13.14
C ILE A 21 3.32 -3.87 13.21
N ALA A 22 3.45 -2.97 14.21
CA ALA A 22 2.52 -1.87 14.38
C ALA A 22 2.53 -0.90 13.18
N SER A 23 3.71 -0.49 12.68
CA SER A 23 3.80 0.41 11.52
C SER A 23 3.22 -0.19 10.24
N PHE A 24 3.32 -1.50 10.08
CA PHE A 24 2.80 -2.21 8.92
C PHE A 24 1.26 -2.27 8.98
N PHE A 25 0.71 -2.78 10.07
CA PHE A 25 -0.73 -3.04 10.19
C PHE A 25 -1.56 -1.83 10.60
N PHE A 26 -0.97 -0.77 11.15
CA PHE A 26 -1.74 0.35 11.69
C PHE A 26 -1.39 1.69 11.07
N LYS A 27 -2.38 2.59 11.04
CA LYS A 27 -2.24 4.01 10.71
C LYS A 27 -2.89 4.85 11.81
N PRO A 28 -2.38 6.05 12.11
CA PRO A 28 -3.05 6.97 13.02
C PRO A 28 -4.48 7.25 12.54
N TYR A 29 -5.43 7.22 13.47
CA TYR A 29 -6.75 7.79 13.23
C TYR A 29 -6.61 9.32 13.34
N LEU A 30 -7.01 10.02 12.29
CA LEU A 30 -7.00 11.48 12.24
C LEU A 30 -8.46 11.96 12.34
N THR A 31 -8.69 13.03 13.07
CA THR A 31 -9.97 13.75 13.05
C THR A 31 -10.15 14.49 11.72
N GLU A 32 -11.32 15.08 11.49
CA GLU A 32 -11.61 15.87 10.29
C GLU A 32 -10.60 17.03 10.08
N ASP A 33 -10.04 17.54 11.18
CA ASP A 33 -9.02 18.59 11.20
C ASP A 33 -7.57 18.07 11.04
N GLY A 34 -7.38 16.75 10.91
CA GLY A 34 -6.07 16.13 10.71
C GLY A 34 -5.29 15.84 12.00
N ASP A 35 -5.87 16.07 13.18
CA ASP A 35 -5.18 15.85 14.45
C ASP A 35 -5.18 14.37 14.88
N PRO A 36 -4.03 13.84 15.36
CA PRO A 36 -3.93 12.45 15.81
C PRO A 36 -4.65 12.26 17.15
N THR A 37 -5.72 11.48 17.14
CA THR A 37 -6.62 11.26 18.31
C THR A 37 -6.06 10.31 19.37
N GLY A 38 -4.78 9.91 19.29
CA GLY A 38 -4.21 8.85 20.13
C GLY A 38 -4.78 7.45 19.84
N LEU A 39 -5.49 7.32 18.72
CA LEU A 39 -6.08 6.09 18.21
C LEU A 39 -5.33 5.65 16.94
N GLN A 40 -5.22 4.34 16.77
CA GLN A 40 -4.61 3.67 15.62
C GLN A 40 -5.67 2.77 14.98
N VAL A 41 -5.82 2.84 13.66
CA VAL A 41 -6.73 1.97 12.91
C VAL A 41 -5.94 0.87 12.23
N CYS A 42 -6.38 -0.37 12.40
CA CYS A 42 -5.82 -1.50 11.64
C CYS A 42 -6.21 -1.38 10.16
N LYS A 43 -5.22 -1.39 9.26
CA LYS A 43 -5.42 -1.31 7.81
C LYS A 43 -6.12 -2.54 7.23
N ALA A 44 -5.94 -3.71 7.85
CA ALA A 44 -6.48 -4.98 7.37
C ALA A 44 -7.95 -5.21 7.77
N CYS A 45 -8.37 -4.79 8.97
CA CYS A 45 -9.74 -5.03 9.46
C CYS A 45 -10.50 -3.78 9.92
N GLY A 46 -9.89 -2.59 9.83
CA GLY A 46 -10.53 -1.33 10.21
C GLY A 46 -10.75 -1.12 11.71
N LYS A 47 -10.39 -2.08 12.58
CA LYS A 47 -10.59 -1.94 14.03
C LYS A 47 -9.66 -0.87 14.61
N THR A 48 -10.23 0.01 15.42
CA THR A 48 -9.50 1.07 16.11
C THR A 48 -8.97 0.58 17.46
N ARG A 49 -7.72 0.90 17.76
CA ARG A 49 -7.02 0.55 19.01
C ARG A 49 -6.37 1.80 19.60
N LYS A 50 -6.34 1.89 20.93
CA LYS A 50 -5.67 3.00 21.63
C LYS A 50 -4.15 2.82 21.56
N HIS A 51 -3.45 3.92 21.28
CA HIS A 51 -1.99 3.98 21.32
C HIS A 51 -1.56 5.35 21.85
N ALA A 52 -1.41 5.43 23.17
CA ALA A 52 -1.04 6.66 23.85
C ALA A 52 0.48 6.91 23.73
N PRO A 53 0.92 8.18 23.74
CA PRO A 53 2.34 8.50 23.87
C PRO A 53 2.90 7.81 25.11
N LYS A 54 4.05 7.12 24.98
CA LYS A 54 4.73 6.31 26.02
C LYS A 54 4.12 4.93 26.34
N THR A 55 3.04 4.50 25.68
CA THR A 55 2.58 3.11 25.80
C THR A 55 3.31 2.19 24.82
N GLY A 56 3.59 0.96 25.24
CA GLY A 56 4.22 -0.05 24.38
C GLY A 56 3.27 -0.61 23.31
N TYR A 57 3.83 -1.27 22.29
CA TYR A 57 3.09 -1.83 21.16
C TYR A 57 2.29 -3.11 21.46
N THR A 58 2.26 -3.56 22.72
CA THR A 58 1.67 -4.85 23.13
C THR A 58 0.20 -4.97 22.74
N ASN A 59 -0.59 -3.92 22.90
CA ASN A 59 -2.02 -3.92 22.56
C ASN A 59 -2.26 -4.06 21.06
N LEU A 60 -1.42 -3.42 20.23
CA LEU A 60 -1.50 -3.48 18.78
C LEU A 60 -1.05 -4.85 18.25
N VAL A 61 0.07 -5.35 18.76
CA VAL A 61 0.63 -6.64 18.35
C VAL A 61 -0.22 -7.81 18.83
N SER A 62 -0.85 -7.70 20.00
CA SER A 62 -1.81 -8.69 20.48
C SER A 62 -2.97 -8.85 19.49
N HIS A 63 -3.56 -7.72 19.06
CA HIS A 63 -4.60 -7.73 18.03
C HIS A 63 -4.13 -8.38 16.72
N VAL A 64 -2.90 -8.07 16.27
CA VAL A 64 -2.38 -8.65 15.02
C VAL A 64 -2.21 -10.17 15.14
N ARG A 65 -1.68 -10.66 16.27
CA ARG A 65 -1.50 -12.10 16.47
C ARG A 65 -2.81 -12.88 16.56
N THR A 66 -3.88 -12.26 17.09
CA THR A 66 -5.18 -12.94 17.24
C THR A 66 -6.03 -12.84 15.99
N ASP A 67 -6.08 -11.65 15.37
CA ASP A 67 -7.03 -11.36 14.30
C ASP A 67 -6.41 -11.57 12.90
N HIS A 68 -5.08 -11.60 12.80
CA HIS A 68 -4.33 -11.76 11.54
C HIS A 68 -3.32 -12.91 11.64
N PRO A 69 -3.76 -14.18 11.65
CA PRO A 69 -2.87 -15.34 11.88
C PRO A 69 -1.76 -15.53 10.83
N ARG A 70 -1.85 -14.86 9.68
CA ARG A 70 -0.84 -14.88 8.60
C ARG A 70 -0.03 -13.58 8.48
N TYR A 71 -0.03 -12.74 9.52
CA TYR A 71 0.60 -11.42 9.48
C TYR A 71 2.10 -11.44 9.10
N GLU A 72 2.83 -12.50 9.46
CA GLU A 72 4.26 -12.62 9.17
C GLU A 72 4.51 -12.78 7.66
N GLN A 73 3.72 -13.62 6.98
CA GLN A 73 3.82 -13.83 5.54
C GLN A 73 3.46 -12.55 4.77
N GLU A 74 2.42 -11.86 5.22
CA GLU A 74 1.98 -10.59 4.62
C GLU A 74 3.07 -9.50 4.72
N MET A 75 3.76 -9.43 5.86
CA MET A 75 4.88 -8.51 6.06
C MET A 75 6.12 -8.86 5.24
N GLU A 76 6.39 -10.16 5.02
CA GLU A 76 7.49 -10.62 4.15
C GLU A 76 7.23 -10.23 2.68
N VAL A 77 6.02 -10.43 2.17
CA VAL A 77 5.67 -10.10 0.77
C VAL A 77 5.59 -8.59 0.51
N LEU A 78 4.92 -7.82 1.38
CA LEU A 78 4.64 -6.40 1.14
C LEU A 78 5.70 -5.44 1.70
N GLY A 79 6.64 -5.94 2.52
CA GLY A 79 7.68 -5.13 3.17
C GLY A 79 8.84 -4.69 2.28
N GLY A 80 8.80 -4.98 0.97
CA GLY A 80 9.89 -4.65 0.04
C GLY A 80 11.15 -5.51 0.22
N HIS A 81 11.04 -6.63 0.93
CA HIS A 81 12.09 -7.64 1.03
C HIS A 81 12.07 -8.57 -0.22
N GLU A 82 12.25 -8.00 -1.42
CA GLU A 82 12.29 -8.78 -2.67
C GLU A 82 13.39 -9.87 -2.65
N SER A 83 14.45 -9.68 -1.86
CA SER A 83 15.48 -10.68 -1.61
C SER A 83 14.95 -11.94 -0.92
N ASP A 84 13.94 -11.80 -0.07
CA ASP A 84 13.45 -12.83 0.85
C ASP A 84 12.25 -13.60 0.30
N LEU A 85 11.74 -13.21 -0.88
CA LEU A 85 10.70 -13.95 -1.59
C LEU A 85 11.15 -15.40 -1.78
N SER A 86 10.29 -16.32 -1.36
CA SER A 86 10.46 -17.74 -1.54
C SER A 86 10.61 -18.08 -3.01
N ARG A 87 11.25 -19.21 -3.32
CA ARG A 87 11.40 -19.70 -4.70
C ARG A 87 10.05 -19.77 -5.40
N ALA A 88 9.00 -20.23 -4.71
CA ALA A 88 7.65 -20.32 -5.26
C ALA A 88 7.04 -18.95 -5.58
N GLU A 89 7.30 -17.94 -4.75
CA GLU A 89 6.82 -16.57 -4.95
C GLU A 89 7.56 -15.90 -6.11
N LYS A 90 8.88 -16.07 -6.19
CA LYS A 90 9.70 -15.66 -7.34
C LYS A 90 9.24 -16.34 -8.63
N GLU A 91 8.82 -17.60 -8.56
CA GLU A 91 8.26 -18.34 -9.70
C GLU A 91 6.89 -17.78 -10.12
N ALA A 92 6.00 -17.50 -9.17
CA ALA A 92 4.68 -16.93 -9.43
C ALA A 92 4.76 -15.52 -10.03
N LEU A 93 5.79 -14.75 -9.67
CA LEU A 93 6.02 -13.41 -10.20
C LEU A 93 6.82 -13.39 -11.51
N ARG A 94 7.31 -14.54 -12.02
CA ARG A 94 8.03 -14.63 -13.30
C ARG A 94 7.30 -13.96 -14.48
N PRO A 95 5.97 -14.12 -14.66
CA PRO A 95 5.25 -13.49 -15.77
C PRO A 95 5.29 -11.96 -15.73
N PHE A 96 5.48 -11.38 -14.54
CA PHE A 96 5.48 -9.94 -14.32
C PHE A 96 6.89 -9.33 -14.27
N ARG A 97 7.93 -10.14 -14.46
CA ARG A 97 9.33 -9.67 -14.43
C ARG A 97 9.64 -8.92 -15.74
N GLN A 98 10.15 -7.69 -15.64
CA GLN A 98 10.59 -6.95 -16.82
C GLN A 98 11.71 -7.72 -17.53
N MET A 99 11.49 -8.11 -18.79
CA MET A 99 12.58 -8.45 -19.69
C MET A 99 13.42 -7.18 -19.85
N THR A 100 14.64 -7.20 -19.32
CA THR A 100 15.53 -6.05 -19.35
C THR A 100 15.97 -5.76 -20.79
N SER A 101 15.20 -4.97 -21.55
CA SER A 101 15.79 -4.13 -22.58
C SER A 101 16.42 -2.93 -21.85
N ARG A 102 17.61 -3.16 -21.30
CA ARG A 102 18.50 -2.10 -20.80
C ARG A 102 18.74 -1.13 -21.97
N SER A 103 17.99 -0.03 -22.05
CA SER A 103 18.45 1.14 -22.78
C SER A 103 19.64 1.67 -21.99
N ARG A 104 20.84 1.22 -22.38
CA ARG A 104 22.12 1.70 -21.88
C ARG A 104 22.22 3.17 -22.28
N SER A 105 21.80 4.07 -21.39
CA SER A 105 22.12 5.50 -21.52
C SER A 105 23.65 5.65 -21.49
N PRO A 106 24.25 6.54 -22.29
CA PRO A 106 25.70 6.69 -22.34
C PRO A 106 26.27 6.97 -20.94
N GLU A 107 27.35 6.27 -20.60
CA GLU A 107 28.18 6.55 -19.44
C GLU A 107 28.71 7.98 -19.56
N GLU A 108 28.07 8.93 -18.88
CA GLU A 108 28.62 10.27 -18.74
C GLU A 108 29.70 10.29 -17.65
N ASP A 109 30.90 10.65 -18.10
CA ASP A 109 32.17 10.71 -17.38
C ASP A 109 32.01 11.30 -15.95
N PRO A 110 32.32 10.55 -14.88
CA PRO A 110 32.04 10.91 -13.49
C PRO A 110 32.82 12.13 -12.97
N THR A 111 33.74 12.67 -13.77
CA THR A 111 34.57 13.82 -13.43
C THR A 111 33.84 15.17 -13.54
N LYS A 112 32.65 15.23 -14.17
CA LYS A 112 31.88 16.48 -14.33
C LYS A 112 30.68 16.64 -13.37
N LEU A 113 30.38 15.65 -12.54
CA LEU A 113 29.20 15.67 -11.67
C LEU A 113 29.49 16.36 -10.32
N GLY A 114 28.71 17.39 -10.02
CA GLY A 114 28.76 18.12 -8.76
C GLY A 114 28.47 17.21 -7.55
N PHE A 115 28.82 17.66 -6.34
CA PHE A 115 28.55 16.91 -5.10
C PHE A 115 27.04 16.67 -4.91
N ALA A 116 26.21 17.68 -5.19
CA ALA A 116 24.76 17.58 -5.16
C ALA A 116 24.24 16.54 -6.18
N ASP A 117 24.78 16.54 -7.40
CA ASP A 117 24.40 15.57 -8.43
C ASP A 117 24.77 14.16 -8.04
N ARG A 118 25.94 13.95 -7.42
CA ARG A 118 26.33 12.62 -6.90
C ARG A 118 25.38 12.12 -5.81
N ILE A 119 24.92 13.00 -4.93
CA ILE A 119 23.94 12.63 -3.88
C ILE A 119 22.57 12.34 -4.50
N LEU A 120 22.09 13.18 -5.43
CA LEU A 120 20.81 13.00 -6.11
C LEU A 120 20.82 11.73 -6.98
N LYS A 121 21.92 11.45 -7.69
CA LYS A 121 22.09 10.23 -8.51
C LYS A 121 22.12 8.98 -7.61
N ARG A 122 22.83 9.02 -6.47
CA ARG A 122 22.82 7.91 -5.49
C ARG A 122 21.42 7.66 -4.89
N ARG A 123 20.66 8.72 -4.58
CA ARG A 123 19.27 8.59 -4.12
C ARG A 123 18.34 8.07 -5.21
N LYS A 124 18.57 8.46 -6.47
CA LYS A 124 17.81 7.99 -7.63
C LYS A 124 18.08 6.50 -7.92
N VAL A 125 19.32 6.04 -7.78
CA VAL A 125 19.69 4.61 -7.91
C VAL A 125 19.12 3.77 -6.75
N GLN A 126 19.03 4.31 -5.53
CA GLN A 126 18.30 3.62 -4.44
C GLN A 126 16.78 3.58 -4.65
N ALA A 127 16.25 4.48 -5.47
CA ALA A 127 14.85 4.54 -5.87
C ALA A 127 14.59 3.85 -7.23
N GLU A 128 15.58 3.15 -7.81
CA GLU A 128 15.40 2.42 -9.07
C GLU A 128 14.47 1.22 -8.87
N THR A 129 13.21 1.47 -9.18
CA THR A 129 12.25 0.62 -9.91
C THR A 129 12.49 -0.88 -9.78
N SER A 130 11.62 -1.52 -8.98
CA SER A 130 11.46 -2.96 -8.87
C SER A 130 11.65 -3.69 -10.20
N ALA A 131 12.27 -4.87 -10.17
CA ALA A 131 12.48 -5.73 -11.35
C ALA A 131 11.17 -6.23 -12.02
N TYR A 132 10.03 -5.83 -11.49
CA TYR A 132 8.68 -6.18 -11.93
C TYR A 132 8.00 -5.01 -12.65
N VAL A 133 7.28 -5.34 -13.73
CA VAL A 133 6.55 -4.38 -14.56
C VAL A 133 5.49 -3.67 -13.72
N MET A 134 5.49 -2.33 -13.76
CA MET A 134 4.37 -1.48 -13.33
C MET A 134 3.92 -1.58 -11.85
N LEU A 135 4.82 -1.85 -10.90
CA LEU A 135 4.48 -1.62 -9.47
C LEU A 135 4.18 -0.14 -9.16
N SER A 136 4.61 0.80 -10.01
CA SER A 136 4.24 2.22 -9.90
C SER A 136 2.82 2.53 -10.41
N ALA A 137 2.23 1.68 -11.26
CA ALA A 137 0.88 1.89 -11.81
C ALA A 137 -0.21 1.47 -10.82
N VAL A 138 0.10 0.49 -9.95
CA VAL A 138 -0.75 0.09 -8.84
C VAL A 138 -0.33 0.90 -7.62
N PRO A 139 -1.08 1.95 -7.24
CA PRO A 139 -0.72 2.74 -6.07
C PRO A 139 -0.67 1.84 -4.82
N PRO A 140 0.26 2.07 -3.89
CA PRO A 140 0.41 1.27 -2.67
C PRO A 140 -0.77 1.43 -1.69
N THR A 141 -1.76 2.24 -2.03
CA THR A 141 -2.95 2.50 -1.22
C THR A 141 -4.22 2.47 -2.08
N SER A 142 -5.32 2.03 -1.47
CA SER A 142 -6.65 1.99 -2.09
C SER A 142 -7.27 3.38 -2.32
N ASN A 143 -6.56 4.47 -2.04
CA ASN A 143 -7.09 5.83 -2.06
C ASN A 143 -7.76 6.21 -3.40
N LYS A 144 -7.25 5.72 -4.54
CA LYS A 144 -7.87 5.96 -5.85
C LYS A 144 -9.21 5.24 -6.00
N VAL A 145 -9.31 4.01 -5.49
CA VAL A 145 -10.52 3.19 -5.50
C VAL A 145 -11.55 3.74 -4.53
N GLU A 146 -11.15 4.18 -3.34
CA GLU A 146 -12.04 4.82 -2.36
C GLU A 146 -12.63 6.13 -2.91
N ARG A 147 -11.80 6.97 -3.55
CA ARG A 147 -12.29 8.19 -4.24
C ARG A 147 -13.24 7.85 -5.37
N LEU A 148 -12.95 6.80 -6.14
CA LEU A 148 -13.84 6.30 -7.20
C LEU A 148 -15.22 5.94 -6.65
N PHE A 149 -15.29 5.09 -5.62
CA PHE A 149 -16.56 4.67 -5.02
C PHE A 149 -17.28 5.83 -4.33
N SER A 150 -16.56 6.80 -3.77
CA SER A 150 -17.17 8.02 -3.22
C SER A 150 -17.84 8.86 -4.31
N MET A 151 -17.19 9.00 -5.48
CA MET A 151 -17.78 9.67 -6.64
C MET A 151 -18.98 8.89 -7.20
N ALA A 152 -18.87 7.56 -7.30
CA ALA A 152 -19.98 6.70 -7.73
C ALA A 152 -21.21 6.88 -6.83
N ARG A 153 -21.01 6.94 -5.51
CA ARG A 153 -22.07 7.21 -4.54
C ARG A 153 -22.70 8.59 -4.72
N MET A 154 -21.93 9.60 -5.11
CA MET A 154 -22.44 10.95 -5.42
C MET A 154 -23.24 11.00 -6.73
N ILE A 155 -22.89 10.18 -7.71
CA ILE A 155 -23.62 10.07 -8.99
C ILE A 155 -24.94 9.29 -8.79
N MET A 156 -24.90 8.21 -8.01
CA MET A 156 -26.04 7.35 -7.64
C MET A 156 -26.95 7.95 -6.56
N ARG A 157 -27.18 9.28 -6.56
CA ARG A 157 -28.13 9.91 -5.62
C ARG A 157 -29.53 9.31 -5.74
N TYR A 158 -30.31 9.41 -4.66
CA TYR A 158 -31.67 8.87 -4.54
C TYR A 158 -32.61 9.23 -5.71
N GLU A 159 -32.52 10.46 -6.23
CA GLU A 159 -33.28 10.95 -7.38
C GLU A 159 -32.88 10.31 -8.74
N ARG A 160 -31.73 9.62 -8.79
CA ARG A 160 -31.16 8.94 -9.97
C ARG A 160 -31.07 7.42 -9.80
N ASN A 161 -31.88 6.85 -8.91
CA ASN A 161 -31.91 5.41 -8.61
C ASN A 161 -32.33 4.50 -9.79
N ARG A 162 -32.67 5.06 -10.96
CA ARG A 162 -33.00 4.30 -12.18
C ARG A 162 -31.87 4.28 -13.22
N LEU A 163 -30.66 4.72 -12.87
CA LEU A 163 -29.48 4.60 -13.75
C LEU A 163 -29.15 3.12 -13.97
N SER A 164 -29.07 2.71 -15.23
CA SER A 164 -28.56 1.38 -15.56
C SER A 164 -27.06 1.30 -15.24
N PRO A 165 -26.52 0.11 -14.95
CA PRO A 165 -25.09 -0.07 -14.71
C PRO A 165 -24.22 0.49 -15.83
N LEU A 166 -24.67 0.38 -17.09
CA LEU A 166 -23.97 0.90 -18.27
C LEU A 166 -23.87 2.43 -18.26
N VAL A 167 -24.95 3.12 -17.91
CA VAL A 167 -24.96 4.59 -17.87
C VAL A 167 -24.13 5.09 -16.68
N LEU A 168 -24.18 4.39 -15.55
CA LEU A 168 -23.33 4.71 -14.40
C LEU A 168 -21.84 4.59 -14.76
N GLU A 169 -21.46 3.51 -15.43
CA GLU A 169 -20.08 3.28 -15.87
C GLU A 169 -19.62 4.38 -16.84
N MET A 170 -20.45 4.74 -17.82
CA MET A 170 -20.16 5.83 -18.76
C MET A 170 -19.96 7.17 -18.05
N LEU A 171 -20.84 7.53 -17.10
CA LEU A 171 -20.74 8.77 -16.34
C LEU A 171 -19.49 8.79 -15.46
N LEU A 172 -19.15 7.66 -14.83
CA LEU A 172 -17.94 7.52 -14.04
C LEU A 172 -16.70 7.67 -14.91
N PHE A 173 -16.65 6.97 -16.04
CA PHE A 173 -15.56 7.06 -17.00
C PHE A 173 -15.31 8.51 -17.41
N LEU A 174 -16.38 9.21 -17.82
CA LEU A 174 -16.35 10.64 -18.20
C LEU A 174 -15.95 11.58 -17.05
N LYS A 175 -16.28 11.23 -15.80
CA LYS A 175 -15.93 12.06 -14.64
C LYS A 175 -14.49 11.89 -14.18
N ILE A 176 -13.98 10.65 -14.19
CA ILE A 176 -12.65 10.31 -13.67
C ILE A 176 -11.55 10.83 -14.58
N ASN A 177 -11.73 10.71 -15.89
CA ASN A 177 -10.72 11.16 -16.85
C ASN A 177 -11.07 12.54 -17.42
N SER A 178 -11.75 13.41 -16.65
CA SER A 178 -12.12 14.76 -17.07
C SER A 178 -10.96 15.65 -17.55
N SER A 179 -9.73 15.30 -17.19
CA SER A 179 -8.51 15.96 -17.66
C SER A 179 -8.09 15.56 -19.08
N TYR A 180 -8.64 14.47 -19.62
CA TYR A 180 -8.27 13.89 -20.91
C TYR A 180 -9.21 14.28 -22.04
N TRP A 181 -10.32 14.93 -21.72
CA TRP A 181 -11.24 15.48 -22.70
C TRP A 181 -11.53 16.94 -22.36
N ASP A 182 -11.22 17.79 -23.32
CA ASP A 182 -11.60 19.20 -23.36
C ASP A 182 -12.82 19.38 -24.30
N VAL A 183 -13.55 20.49 -24.16
CA VAL A 183 -14.71 20.83 -25.00
C VAL A 183 -14.36 20.71 -26.49
N THR A 184 -13.15 21.12 -26.86
CA THR A 184 -12.60 21.00 -28.22
C THR A 184 -12.46 19.56 -28.70
N THR A 185 -12.00 18.64 -27.83
CA THR A 185 -11.86 17.21 -28.17
C THR A 185 -13.20 16.47 -28.21
N VAL A 186 -14.17 16.88 -27.40
CA VAL A 186 -15.52 16.31 -27.40
C VAL A 186 -16.28 16.76 -28.66
N ASP A 187 -16.14 18.02 -29.06
CA ASP A 187 -16.76 18.59 -30.27
C ASP A 187 -16.27 17.91 -31.56
N THR A 188 -15.03 17.42 -31.60
CA THR A 188 -14.52 16.66 -32.76
C THR A 188 -15.05 15.24 -32.91
N VAL A 189 -15.71 14.69 -31.88
CA VAL A 189 -16.14 13.28 -31.81
C VAL A 189 -17.67 13.13 -31.83
N ILE A 190 -18.42 14.23 -31.65
CA ILE A 190 -19.88 14.31 -31.78
C ILE A 190 -20.26 14.69 -33.21
#